data_AF-A0A2M8PFE9-F1
#
_entry.id   AF-A0A2M8PFE9-F1
#
_cell.length_a   1.000
_cell.length_b   1.000
_cell.length_c   1.000
_cell.angle_alpha   90.00
_cell.angle_beta   90.00
_cell.angle_gamma   90.00
#
_symmetry.space_group_name_H-M   'P 1'
#
loop_
_entity.id
_entity.type
_entity.pdbx_description
1 polymer ?
#
loop_
_entity_poly.entity_id
_entity_poly.type
_entity_poly.pdbx_seq_one_letter_code
_entity_poly.pdbx_strand_id
1 'polypeptide(L)'
;MTLDAIGPQGQRIFYLQATSQALSEPITFILEKTHALLLANQAEALLGELTAEPALPALVPPEKIMFRVGQIALEYDSNNAPLRLTLTELLGEGQGVPRQVHLIATAEQISALGAQARRVASRGHTAQQGEG
;
A
#
# COMPACT_ATOMS: atom_id res chain seq x y z
N MET A 1 5.57 6.24 -4.50
CA MET A 1 4.59 5.14 -4.29
C MET A 1 3.26 5.71 -3.85
N THR A 2 2.15 5.04 -4.13
CA THR A 2 0.81 5.46 -3.72
C THR A 2 -0.08 4.25 -3.48
N LEU A 3 -1.16 4.43 -2.71
CA LEU A 3 -2.18 3.42 -2.46
C LEU A 3 -3.55 4.08 -2.55
N ASP A 4 -4.44 3.51 -3.36
CA ASP A 4 -5.84 3.94 -3.43
C ASP A 4 -6.73 2.75 -3.80
N ALA A 5 -8.03 2.99 -3.86
CA ALA A 5 -9.00 1.97 -4.23
C ALA A 5 -9.96 2.47 -5.32
N ILE A 6 -10.20 1.63 -6.32
CA ILE A 6 -11.11 1.91 -7.44
C ILE A 6 -12.37 1.06 -7.28
N GLY A 7 -13.53 1.66 -7.56
CA GLY A 7 -14.82 0.97 -7.57
C GLY A 7 -15.82 1.47 -6.52
N PRO A 8 -17.08 1.01 -6.60
CA PRO A 8 -18.12 1.39 -5.66
C PRO A 8 -17.86 0.81 -4.26
N GLN A 9 -18.45 1.44 -3.22
CA GLN A 9 -18.33 0.96 -1.84
C GLN A 9 -18.74 -0.53 -1.75
N GLY A 10 -17.93 -1.33 -1.06
CA GLY A 10 -18.15 -2.78 -0.93
C GLY A 10 -17.56 -3.63 -2.07
N GLN A 11 -17.23 -3.05 -3.22
CA GLN A 11 -16.59 -3.75 -4.35
C GLN A 11 -15.26 -3.10 -4.75
N ARG A 12 -14.68 -2.31 -3.85
CA ARG A 12 -13.42 -1.61 -4.09
C ARG A 12 -12.26 -2.59 -4.19
N ILE A 13 -11.49 -2.44 -5.25
CA ILE A 13 -10.20 -3.11 -5.40
C ILE A 13 -9.11 -2.12 -4.96
N PHE A 14 -8.28 -2.55 -4.02
CA PHE A 14 -7.17 -1.73 -3.52
C PHE A 14 -5.95 -1.99 -4.38
N TYR A 15 -5.23 -0.92 -4.69
CA TYR A 15 -4.04 -0.95 -5.51
C TYR A 15 -2.90 -0.22 -4.82
N LEU A 16 -1.69 -0.76 -4.96
CA LEU A 16 -0.45 -0.09 -4.59
C LEU A 16 0.35 0.08 -5.87
N GLN A 17 0.81 1.30 -6.10
CA GLN A 17 1.66 1.63 -7.22
C GLN A 17 3.02 2.10 -6.74
N ALA A 18 4.06 1.48 -7.27
CA ALA A 18 5.44 1.90 -7.10
C ALA A 18 5.96 2.49 -8.41
N THR A 19 6.56 3.68 -8.31
CA THR A 19 7.20 4.38 -9.44
C THR A 19 8.68 4.53 -9.15
N SER A 20 9.48 4.56 -10.20
CA SER A 20 10.92 4.86 -10.14
C SER A 20 11.30 5.62 -11.40
N GLN A 21 12.36 6.43 -11.34
CA GLN A 21 12.89 7.13 -12.52
C GLN A 21 13.34 6.16 -13.63
N ALA A 22 13.68 4.93 -13.27
CA ALA A 22 14.08 3.89 -14.22
C ALA A 22 12.89 3.18 -14.92
N LEU A 23 11.64 3.47 -14.52
CA LEU A 23 10.45 2.82 -15.06
C LEU A 23 9.60 3.84 -15.83
N SER A 24 9.13 3.47 -17.01
CA SER A 24 8.20 4.27 -17.80
C SER A 24 6.77 4.27 -17.23
N GLU A 25 6.42 3.22 -16.48
CA GLU A 25 5.08 2.98 -15.92
C GLU A 25 5.17 2.49 -14.48
N PRO A 26 4.14 2.75 -13.64
CA PRO A 26 4.09 2.23 -12.29
C PRO A 26 3.95 0.70 -12.26
N ILE A 27 4.70 0.05 -11.37
CA ILE A 27 4.42 -1.34 -11.02
C ILE A 27 3.20 -1.34 -10.11
N THR A 28 2.16 -2.07 -10.51
CA THR A 28 0.90 -2.14 -9.76
C THR A 28 0.70 -3.50 -9.10
N PHE A 29 0.25 -3.48 -7.85
CA PHE A 29 -0.17 -4.65 -7.08
C PHE A 29 -1.62 -4.53 -6.65
N ILE A 30 -2.34 -5.65 -6.56
CA ILE A 30 -3.65 -5.70 -5.92
C ILE A 30 -3.47 -6.03 -4.45
N LEU A 31 -4.20 -5.33 -3.58
CA LEU A 31 -4.23 -5.60 -2.15
C LEU A 31 -5.65 -5.83 -1.65
N GLU A 32 -5.74 -6.38 -0.47
CA GLU A 32 -6.97 -6.40 0.33
C GLU A 32 -7.00 -5.18 1.25
N LYS A 33 -8.20 -4.78 1.69
CA LYS A 33 -8.36 -3.70 2.68
C LYS A 33 -7.55 -3.95 3.96
N THR A 34 -7.48 -5.20 4.40
CA THR A 34 -6.71 -5.64 5.58
C THR A 34 -5.22 -5.35 5.41
N HIS A 35 -4.66 -5.50 4.21
CA HIS A 35 -3.28 -5.16 3.90
C HIS A 35 -3.02 -3.64 4.01
N ALA A 36 -3.94 -2.80 3.53
CA ALA A 36 -3.83 -1.35 3.70
C ALA A 36 -3.84 -0.93 5.18
N LEU A 37 -4.72 -1.53 5.99
CA LEU A 37 -4.76 -1.28 7.44
C LEU A 37 -3.50 -1.80 8.14
N LEU A 38 -3.04 -2.98 7.77
CA LEU A 38 -1.81 -3.57 8.31
C LEU A 38 -0.59 -2.70 8.02
N LEU A 39 -0.47 -2.16 6.81
CA LEU A 39 0.58 -1.21 6.44
C LEU A 39 0.51 0.07 7.28
N ALA A 40 -0.68 0.65 7.43
CA ALA A 40 -0.87 1.85 8.24
C ALA A 40 -0.49 1.62 9.71
N ASN A 41 -0.85 0.47 10.28
CA ASN A 41 -0.52 0.14 11.66
C ASN A 41 0.99 -0.12 11.85
N GLN A 42 1.63 -0.84 10.91
CA GLN A 42 3.08 -1.07 10.95
C GLN A 42 3.87 0.24 10.83
N ALA A 43 3.46 1.13 9.92
CA ALA A 43 4.09 2.43 9.76
C ALA A 43 3.97 3.29 11.04
N GLU A 44 2.78 3.34 11.65
CA GLU A 44 2.55 4.11 12.87
C GLU A 44 3.33 3.54 14.06
N ALA A 45 3.36 2.21 14.21
CA ALA A 45 4.14 1.56 15.27
C ALA A 45 5.65 1.85 15.15
N LEU A 46 6.14 2.04 13.93
CA LEU A 46 7.55 2.24 13.64
C LEU A 46 7.98 3.71 13.69
N LEU A 47 7.13 4.61 13.19
CA LEU A 47 7.45 6.03 12.99
C LEU A 47 6.72 6.97 13.95
N GLY A 48 5.75 6.46 14.72
CA GLY A 48 4.86 7.29 15.53
C GLY A 48 3.76 7.92 14.69
N GLU A 49 3.44 9.18 14.98
CA GLU A 49 2.36 9.91 14.30
C GLU A 49 2.63 10.00 12.78
N LEU A 50 1.64 9.56 12.00
CA LEU A 50 1.75 9.56 10.54
C LEU A 50 1.33 10.91 9.97
N THR A 51 2.13 11.42 9.05
CA THR A 51 1.86 12.67 8.33
C THR A 51 1.43 12.37 6.90
N ALA A 52 0.71 13.29 6.25
CA ALA A 52 0.36 13.17 4.83
C ALA A 52 1.46 13.71 3.90
N GLU A 53 2.66 13.97 4.43
CA GLU A 53 3.78 14.55 3.70
C GLU A 53 4.90 13.51 3.52
N PRO A 54 5.56 13.49 2.34
CA PRO A 54 5.28 14.31 1.15
C PRO A 54 3.99 13.90 0.45
N ALA A 55 3.48 14.76 -0.44
CA ALA A 55 2.36 14.42 -1.30
C ALA A 55 2.69 13.18 -2.15
N LEU A 56 1.83 12.16 -2.08
CA LEU A 56 1.94 10.97 -2.90
C LEU A 56 1.40 11.23 -4.31
N PRO A 57 1.95 10.59 -5.36
CA PRO A 57 1.37 10.66 -6.69
C PRO A 57 -0.06 10.13 -6.69
N ALA A 58 -0.89 10.66 -7.57
CA ALA A 58 -2.22 10.12 -7.80
C ALA A 58 -2.13 8.68 -8.36
N LEU A 59 -3.06 7.83 -7.95
CA LEU A 59 -3.18 6.51 -8.52
C LEU A 59 -3.66 6.62 -9.97
N VAL A 60 -2.98 5.94 -10.88
CA VAL A 60 -3.37 5.86 -12.29
C VAL A 60 -4.13 4.55 -12.52
N PRO A 61 -5.23 4.53 -13.30
CA PRO A 61 -5.92 3.29 -13.65
C PRO A 61 -4.94 2.21 -14.12
N PRO A 62 -4.98 1.00 -13.54
CA PRO A 62 -3.91 0.05 -13.78
C PRO A 62 -4.09 -0.68 -15.11
N GLU A 63 -3.11 -0.54 -16.00
CA GLU A 63 -3.06 -1.27 -17.27
C GLU A 63 -2.59 -2.72 -17.08
N LYS A 64 -1.65 -2.94 -16.16
CA LYS A 64 -1.09 -4.25 -15.84
C LYS A 64 -0.90 -4.45 -14.35
N ILE A 65 -1.28 -5.63 -13.87
CA ILE A 65 -1.08 -6.06 -12.48
C ILE A 65 0.11 -7.00 -12.42
N MET A 66 1.05 -6.73 -11.50
CA MET A 66 2.18 -7.61 -11.24
C MET A 66 1.73 -8.88 -10.53
N PHE A 67 1.06 -8.75 -9.38
CA PHE A 67 0.37 -9.83 -8.67
C PHE A 67 -0.63 -9.30 -7.63
N ARG A 68 -1.44 -10.20 -7.08
CA ARG A 68 -2.21 -9.97 -5.85
C ARG A 68 -1.34 -10.27 -4.64
N VAL A 69 -1.27 -9.32 -3.72
CA VAL A 69 -0.46 -9.43 -2.49
C VAL A 69 -1.14 -10.37 -1.51
N GLY A 70 -0.40 -11.34 -0.99
CA GLY A 70 -0.81 -12.23 0.11
C GLY A 70 -0.22 -11.81 1.46
N GLN A 71 0.92 -11.12 1.46
CA GLN A 71 1.56 -10.64 2.68
C GLN A 71 2.27 -9.30 2.46
N ILE A 72 2.23 -8.45 3.48
CA ILE A 72 3.02 -7.21 3.57
C ILE A 72 3.88 -7.24 4.83
N ALA A 73 5.16 -6.89 4.69
CA ALA A 73 6.06 -6.62 5.80
C ALA A 73 6.77 -5.26 5.63
N LEU A 74 6.84 -4.47 6.70
CA LEU A 74 7.62 -3.24 6.75
C LEU A 74 8.82 -3.44 7.68
N GLU A 75 10.02 -3.29 7.14
CA GLU A 75 11.27 -3.49 7.86
C GLU A 75 12.08 -2.20 7.89
N TYR A 76 12.64 -1.89 9.06
CA TYR A 76 13.64 -0.85 9.25
C TYR A 76 15.01 -1.49 9.39
N ASP A 77 15.98 -1.01 8.61
CA ASP A 77 17.37 -1.39 8.78
C ASP A 77 18.06 -0.32 9.63
N SER A 78 18.49 -0.73 10.83
CA SER A 78 19.10 0.13 11.84
C SER A 78 20.39 0.83 11.41
N ASN A 79 20.96 0.46 10.25
CA ASN A 79 22.24 0.98 9.75
C ASN A 79 22.10 2.18 8.79
N ASN A 80 21.17 3.12 9.03
CA ASN A 80 20.84 4.25 8.14
C ASN A 80 20.30 3.84 6.77
N ALA A 81 19.73 2.64 6.65
CA ALA A 81 19.13 2.23 5.39
C ALA A 81 17.67 2.69 5.28
N PRO A 82 17.20 3.03 4.08
CA PRO A 82 15.81 3.34 3.83
C PRO A 82 14.89 2.18 4.23
N LEU A 83 13.66 2.50 4.62
CA LEU A 83 12.65 1.51 4.97
C LEU A 83 12.37 0.59 3.78
N ARG A 84 12.19 -0.69 4.09
CA ARG A 84 11.90 -1.74 3.11
C ARG A 84 10.47 -2.22 3.29
N LEU A 85 9.64 -1.95 2.29
CA LEU A 85 8.30 -2.51 2.18
C LEU A 85 8.36 -3.75 1.28
N THR A 86 8.13 -4.91 1.87
CA THR A 86 8.13 -6.20 1.19
C THR A 86 6.70 -6.63 0.86
N LEU A 87 6.46 -6.92 -0.41
CA LEU A 87 5.19 -7.47 -0.92
C LEU A 87 5.44 -8.89 -1.41
N THR A 88 4.69 -9.84 -0.85
CA THR A 88 4.74 -11.25 -1.26
C THR A 88 3.45 -11.62 -1.96
N GLU A 89 3.59 -12.28 -3.11
CA GLU A 89 2.47 -12.77 -3.92
C GLU A 89 1.59 -13.76 -3.15
N LEU A 90 0.27 -13.61 -3.33
CA LEU A 90 -0.69 -14.61 -2.92
C LEU A 90 -0.67 -15.76 -3.93
N LEU A 91 -0.24 -16.93 -3.49
CA LEU A 91 -0.32 -18.18 -4.24
C LEU A 91 -1.23 -19.18 -3.54
N GLY A 92 -1.93 -20.00 -4.34
CA GLY A 92 -2.64 -21.17 -3.84
C GLY A 92 -1.70 -22.34 -3.52
N GLU A 93 -2.23 -23.36 -2.86
CA GLU A 93 -1.48 -24.58 -2.57
C GLU A 93 -0.92 -25.22 -3.86
N GLY A 94 0.36 -25.59 -3.83
CA GLY A 94 1.04 -26.24 -4.96
C GLY A 94 1.42 -25.33 -6.13
N GLN A 95 1.19 -24.01 -6.05
CA GLN A 95 1.48 -23.07 -7.16
C GLN A 95 2.95 -22.60 -7.24
N GLY A 96 3.87 -23.21 -6.50
CA GLY A 96 5.30 -22.90 -6.55
C GLY A 96 5.76 -21.87 -5.53
N VAL A 97 6.80 -21.10 -5.87
CA VAL A 97 7.43 -20.11 -4.99
C VAL A 97 6.81 -18.72 -5.25
N PRO A 98 6.27 -18.04 -4.23
CA PRO A 98 5.65 -16.73 -4.40
C PRO A 98 6.68 -15.69 -4.83
N ARG A 99 6.30 -14.82 -5.77
CA ARG A 99 7.11 -13.65 -6.10
C ARG A 99 7.19 -12.70 -4.91
N GLN A 100 8.35 -12.10 -4.73
CA GLN A 100 8.60 -11.14 -3.68
C GLN A 100 9.19 -9.87 -4.29
N VAL A 101 8.62 -8.72 -3.92
CA VAL A 101 9.12 -7.40 -4.34
C VAL A 101 9.45 -6.58 -3.11
N HIS A 102 10.63 -5.98 -3.13
CA HIS A 102 11.07 -5.04 -2.12
C HIS A 102 11.02 -3.62 -2.68
N LEU A 103 10.23 -2.78 -2.04
CA LEU A 103 10.14 -1.36 -2.32
C LEU A 103 10.92 -0.62 -1.26
N ILE A 104 11.81 0.26 -1.71
CA ILE A 104 12.64 1.08 -0.84
C ILE A 104 12.05 2.48 -0.77
N ALA A 105 11.89 3.01 0.44
CA ALA A 105 11.28 4.31 0.67
C ALA A 105 11.88 5.02 1.90
N THR A 106 11.78 6.34 1.93
CA THR A 106 12.16 7.13 3.12
C THR A 106 11.11 7.00 4.23
N ALA A 107 11.47 7.40 5.45
CA ALA A 107 10.53 7.50 6.56
C ALA A 107 9.33 8.39 6.22
N GLU A 108 9.55 9.54 5.59
CA GLU A 108 8.45 10.43 5.21
C GLU A 108 7.53 9.78 4.16
N GLN A 109 8.10 9.10 3.16
CA GLN A 109 7.31 8.40 2.14
C GLN A 109 6.45 7.27 2.73
N ILE A 110 6.98 6.50 3.68
CA ILE A 110 6.21 5.48 4.39
C ILE A 110 5.17 6.11 5.31
N SER A 111 5.49 7.23 5.96
CA SER A 111 4.55 7.98 6.79
C SER A 111 3.33 8.43 5.97
N ALA A 112 3.58 9.10 4.84
CA ALA A 112 2.56 9.50 3.88
C ALA A 112 1.75 8.31 3.33
N LEU A 113 2.43 7.21 2.98
CA LEU A 113 1.76 6.00 2.49
C LEU A 113 0.87 5.36 3.55
N GLY A 114 1.32 5.28 4.80
CA GLY A 114 0.55 4.77 5.93
C GLY A 114 -0.68 5.63 6.22
N ALA A 115 -0.52 6.96 6.24
CA ALA A 115 -1.63 7.89 6.40
C ALA A 115 -2.66 7.74 5.26
N GLN A 116 -2.18 7.65 4.01
CA GLN A 116 -3.04 7.39 2.85
C GLN A 116 -3.76 6.04 2.95
N ALA A 117 -3.06 4.96 3.31
CA ALA A 117 -3.63 3.63 3.45
C ALA A 117 -4.77 3.60 4.49
N ARG A 118 -4.58 4.29 5.63
CA ARG A 118 -5.61 4.46 6.66
C ARG A 118 -6.82 5.23 6.13
N ARG A 119 -6.61 6.34 5.42
CA ARG A 119 -7.70 7.12 4.80
C ARG A 119 -8.48 6.29 3.80
N VAL A 120 -7.81 5.59 2.89
CA VAL A 120 -8.49 4.80 1.83
C VAL A 120 -9.26 3.63 2.43
N ALA A 121 -8.70 2.93 3.42
CA ALA A 121 -9.39 1.83 4.10
C ALA A 121 -10.61 2.31 4.91
N SER A 122 -10.56 3.51 5.50
CA SER A 122 -11.66 4.10 6.29
C SER A 122 -12.77 4.73 5.46
N ARG A 123 -12.53 5.10 4.18
CA ARG A 123 -13.57 5.59 3.23
C ARG A 123 -14.70 4.59 2.94
N GLY A 124 -14.72 3.41 3.55
CA GLY A 124 -15.86 2.47 3.54
C GLY A 124 -16.66 2.44 4.85
N HIS A 125 -16.28 3.23 5.86
CA HIS A 125 -16.88 3.22 7.20
C HIS A 125 -17.85 4.39 7.47
N THR A 126 -17.87 5.42 6.62
CA THR A 126 -18.76 6.58 6.80
C THR A 126 -19.90 6.54 5.78
N ALA A 127 -20.91 5.72 6.08
CA ALA A 127 -22.26 5.83 5.52
C ALA A 127 -23.29 5.25 6.51
N GLN A 128 -23.22 5.71 7.76
CA GLN A 128 -24.35 5.74 8.70
C GLN A 128 -24.13 6.95 9.61
N GLN A 129 -24.58 8.12 9.18
CA GLN A 129 -25.02 9.26 9.99
C GLN A 129 -25.24 10.45 9.05
N GLY A 130 -26.51 10.81 8.85
CA GLY A 130 -26.90 12.00 8.07
C GLY A 130 -28.11 11.83 7.15
N GLU A 131 -29.13 11.06 7.53
CA GLU A 131 -30.50 11.37 7.11
C GLU A 131 -31.24 11.81 8.38
N GLY A 132 -31.62 13.09 8.40
CA GLY A 132 -32.31 13.78 9.49
C GLY A 132 -32.53 15.22 9.11
#